data_AF-A0A3N5QAM0-F1
#
_entry.id   AF-A0A3N5QAM0-F1
#
_cell.length_a   1.000
_cell.length_b   1.000
_cell.length_c   1.000
_cell.angle_alpha   90.00
_cell.angle_beta   90.00
_cell.angle_gamma   90.00
#
_symmetry.space_group_name_H-M   'P 1'
#
loop_
_entity.id
_entity.type
_entity.pdbx_description
1 polymer ?
#
loop_
_entity_poly.entity_id
_entity_poly.type
_entity_poly.pdbx_seq_one_letter_code
_entity_poly.pdbx_strand_id
1 'polypeptide(L)'
;MDLIKQYITQSITIAANNLRLNNQQIEVVALLKQTISKSENLSDDLINMKKITELSLLAIRLNEIYNSLTQNPIDLLKISDQFKEHSRYLIKDLGHMLDITTPAVFKTAIEKLNAAIVFPKEEIKIDLSKRIPEEDPFIKSETEEIKENIIFSEDIENEDEELIQKFEPTILGPIKPLDNVLKKISNNEIDYEELIKYAQIMDDNAALSRKIGFEILSGMHRIVSKALILIKNRELMPGKEVIENLRACLIVIVAVVRGKDVDINSYLNKAEEFGNKLATIKSKESY
;
A
#
# COMPACT_ATOMS: atom_id res chain seq x y z
N MET A 1 -23.82 -18.37 -2.16
CA MET A 1 -22.53 -17.69 -2.43
C MET A 1 -22.61 -17.17 -3.85
N ASP A 2 -22.58 -15.86 -4.02
CA ASP A 2 -22.65 -15.22 -5.33
C ASP A 2 -21.22 -15.08 -5.88
N LEU A 3 -20.92 -15.82 -6.95
CA LEU A 3 -19.61 -15.86 -7.61
C LEU A 3 -19.14 -14.44 -7.99
N ILE A 4 -20.09 -13.58 -8.38
CA ILE A 4 -19.81 -12.21 -8.82
C ILE A 4 -19.39 -11.34 -7.63
N LYS A 5 -20.09 -11.44 -6.49
CA LYS A 5 -19.72 -10.73 -5.25
C LYS A 5 -18.33 -11.14 -4.76
N GLN A 6 -18.00 -12.44 -4.85
CA GLN A 6 -16.67 -12.94 -4.50
C GLN A 6 -15.59 -12.43 -5.46
N TYR A 7 -15.84 -12.45 -6.75
CA TYR A 7 -14.92 -11.94 -7.77
C TYR A 7 -14.60 -10.46 -7.54
N ILE A 8 -15.62 -9.63 -7.31
CA ILE A 8 -15.46 -8.20 -7.09
C ILE A 8 -14.71 -7.93 -5.78
N THR A 9 -15.06 -8.63 -4.70
CA THR A 9 -14.41 -8.48 -3.40
C THR A 9 -12.93 -8.89 -3.46
N GLN A 10 -12.60 -9.94 -4.20
CA GLN A 10 -11.22 -10.37 -4.43
C GLN A 10 -10.46 -9.38 -5.32
N SER A 11 -11.09 -8.85 -6.38
CA SER A 11 -10.48 -7.82 -7.24
C SER A 11 -10.16 -6.55 -6.44
N ILE A 12 -11.06 -6.11 -5.55
CA ILE A 12 -10.83 -4.97 -4.65
C ILE A 12 -9.71 -5.28 -3.65
N THR A 13 -9.66 -6.51 -3.12
CA THR A 13 -8.60 -6.91 -2.19
C THR A 13 -7.23 -6.88 -2.87
N ILE A 14 -7.13 -7.34 -4.11
CA ILE A 14 -5.89 -7.26 -4.89
C ILE A 14 -5.55 -5.81 -5.17
N ALA A 15 -6.51 -4.99 -5.60
CA ALA A 15 -6.27 -3.57 -5.84
C ALA A 15 -5.79 -2.85 -4.57
N ALA A 16 -6.44 -3.10 -3.43
CA ALA A 16 -6.08 -2.55 -2.12
C ALA A 16 -4.68 -3.00 -1.68
N ASN A 17 -4.29 -4.26 -1.92
CA ASN A 17 -2.96 -4.77 -1.60
C ASN A 17 -1.86 -4.14 -2.47
N ASN A 18 -2.23 -3.59 -3.64
CA ASN A 18 -1.31 -2.83 -4.51
C ASN A 18 -1.31 -1.32 -4.19
N LEU A 19 -2.15 -0.87 -3.26
CA LEU A 19 -2.18 0.50 -2.77
C LEU A 19 -1.53 0.57 -1.39
N ARG A 20 -0.75 1.62 -1.15
CA ARG A 20 -0.20 1.88 0.18
C ARG A 20 -1.24 2.61 1.01
N LEU A 21 -2.05 1.85 1.75
CA LEU A 21 -3.18 2.34 2.52
C LEU A 21 -2.79 2.76 3.93
N ASN A 22 -3.30 3.91 4.40
CA ASN A 22 -3.25 4.28 5.82
C ASN A 22 -4.39 3.57 6.61
N ASN A 23 -4.37 3.63 7.95
CA ASN A 23 -5.37 2.93 8.79
C ASN A 23 -6.82 3.33 8.48
N GLN A 24 -7.05 4.61 8.15
CA GLN A 24 -8.37 5.10 7.77
C GLN A 24 -8.81 4.51 6.42
N GLN A 25 -7.90 4.44 5.44
CA GLN A 25 -8.14 3.86 4.14
C GLN A 25 -8.34 2.34 4.21
N ILE A 26 -7.63 1.63 5.10
CA ILE A 26 -7.86 0.21 5.37
C ILE A 26 -9.27 -0.01 5.94
N GLU A 27 -9.71 0.83 6.88
CA GLU A 27 -11.08 0.79 7.39
C GLU A 27 -12.09 1.05 6.28
N VAL A 28 -11.87 2.05 5.42
CA VAL A 28 -12.74 2.35 4.27
C VAL A 28 -12.82 1.16 3.30
N VAL A 29 -11.70 0.51 2.99
CA VAL A 29 -11.68 -0.71 2.15
C VAL A 29 -12.41 -1.87 2.83
N ALA A 30 -12.25 -2.04 4.14
CA ALA A 30 -12.97 -3.08 4.89
C ALA A 30 -14.48 -2.83 4.88
N LEU A 31 -14.91 -1.58 5.08
CA LEU A 31 -16.31 -1.16 5.00
C LEU A 31 -16.87 -1.36 3.59
N LEU A 32 -16.12 -1.00 2.54
CA LEU A 32 -16.51 -1.22 1.15
C LEU A 32 -16.74 -2.71 0.84
N LYS A 33 -15.81 -3.58 1.23
CA LYS A 33 -15.94 -5.04 1.06
C LYS A 33 -17.15 -5.59 1.81
N GLN A 34 -17.40 -5.07 3.02
CA GLN A 34 -18.54 -5.47 3.83
C GLN A 34 -19.86 -5.04 3.18
N THR A 35 -19.94 -3.82 2.64
CA THR A 35 -21.11 -3.29 1.92
C THR A 35 -21.42 -4.14 0.68
N ILE A 36 -20.41 -4.45 -0.13
CA ILE A 36 -20.58 -5.29 -1.34
C ILE A 36 -21.02 -6.71 -0.98
N SER A 37 -20.50 -7.26 0.13
CA SER A 37 -20.85 -8.61 0.60
C SER A 37 -22.26 -8.68 1.18
N LYS A 38 -22.74 -7.59 1.81
CA LYS A 38 -24.08 -7.50 2.43
C LYS A 38 -25.17 -7.01 1.48
N SER A 39 -24.80 -6.41 0.35
CA SER A 39 -25.73 -5.98 -0.69
C SER A 39 -26.63 -7.14 -1.12
N GLU A 40 -27.96 -6.94 -1.13
CA GLU A 40 -28.90 -7.91 -1.69
C GLU A 40 -28.91 -7.82 -3.21
N ASN A 41 -29.03 -6.59 -3.75
CA ASN A 41 -28.99 -6.29 -5.18
C ASN A 41 -27.75 -5.44 -5.54
N LEU A 42 -26.67 -6.14 -5.90
CA LEU A 42 -25.39 -5.50 -6.22
C LEU A 42 -25.48 -4.56 -7.44
N SER A 43 -26.35 -4.87 -8.41
CA SER A 43 -26.52 -4.03 -9.60
C SER A 43 -27.09 -2.65 -9.22
N ASP A 44 -28.17 -2.62 -8.43
CA ASP A 44 -28.82 -1.37 -8.03
C ASP A 44 -27.93 -0.55 -7.10
N ASP A 45 -27.21 -1.22 -6.18
CA ASP A 45 -26.27 -0.57 -5.28
C ASP A 45 -25.10 0.07 -6.04
N LEU A 46 -24.55 -0.62 -7.05
CA LEU A 46 -23.51 -0.06 -7.90
C LEU A 46 -24.01 1.15 -8.70
N ILE A 47 -25.24 1.10 -9.23
CA ILE A 47 -25.85 2.25 -9.93
C ILE A 47 -26.06 3.43 -8.97
N ASN A 48 -26.46 3.18 -7.72
CA ASN A 48 -26.63 4.23 -6.72
C ASN A 48 -25.28 4.79 -6.23
N MET A 49 -24.25 3.97 -6.11
CA MET A 49 -22.89 4.43 -5.79
C MET A 49 -22.33 5.36 -6.89
N LYS A 50 -22.73 5.21 -8.16
CA LYS A 50 -22.33 6.16 -9.23
C LYS A 50 -22.82 7.59 -9.00
N LYS A 51 -23.91 7.77 -8.25
CA LYS A 51 -24.51 9.08 -7.96
C LYS A 51 -23.82 9.82 -6.81
N ILE A 52 -22.98 9.12 -6.06
CA ILE A 52 -22.22 9.67 -4.93
C ILE A 52 -20.86 10.11 -5.48
N THR A 53 -20.53 11.39 -5.36
CA THR A 53 -19.33 12.00 -5.95
C THR A 53 -18.06 11.22 -5.57
N GLU A 54 -17.96 10.84 -4.30
CA GLU A 54 -16.82 10.16 -3.69
C GLU A 54 -16.65 8.73 -4.19
N LEU A 55 -17.75 8.03 -4.51
CA LEU A 55 -17.74 6.64 -4.96
C LEU A 55 -17.86 6.49 -6.48
N SER A 56 -18.13 7.57 -7.20
CA SER A 56 -18.57 7.56 -8.59
C SER A 56 -17.61 6.84 -9.56
N LEU A 57 -16.32 7.19 -9.53
CA LEU A 57 -15.26 6.59 -10.37
C LEU A 57 -15.12 5.09 -10.11
N LEU A 58 -15.03 4.69 -8.84
CA LEU A 58 -14.92 3.30 -8.45
C LEU A 58 -16.20 2.51 -8.83
N ALA A 59 -17.37 3.09 -8.60
CA ALA A 59 -18.66 2.47 -8.90
C ALA A 59 -18.88 2.27 -10.41
N ILE A 60 -18.39 3.18 -11.26
CA ILE A 60 -18.42 2.99 -12.72
C ILE A 60 -17.64 1.74 -13.11
N ARG A 61 -16.41 1.57 -12.63
CA ARG A 61 -15.60 0.38 -12.93
C ARG A 61 -16.14 -0.90 -12.35
N LEU A 62 -16.59 -0.88 -11.10
CA LEU A 62 -17.21 -2.05 -10.48
C LEU A 62 -18.46 -2.51 -11.24
N ASN A 63 -19.23 -1.57 -11.78
CA ASN A 63 -20.40 -1.89 -12.60
C ASN A 63 -20.03 -2.43 -14.00
N GLU A 64 -18.92 -1.99 -14.60
CA GLU A 64 -18.41 -2.58 -15.84
C GLU A 64 -17.95 -4.02 -15.61
N ILE A 65 -17.26 -4.30 -14.51
CA ILE A 65 -16.86 -5.65 -14.10
C ILE A 65 -18.08 -6.52 -13.82
N TYR A 66 -19.09 -5.99 -13.13
CA TYR A 66 -20.35 -6.69 -12.90
C TYR A 66 -21.05 -7.07 -14.21
N ASN A 67 -21.15 -6.12 -15.15
CA ASN A 67 -21.76 -6.37 -16.45
C ASN A 67 -20.97 -7.37 -17.29
N SER A 68 -19.64 -7.33 -17.27
CA SER A 68 -18.80 -8.26 -18.03
C SER A 68 -18.92 -9.70 -17.52
N LEU A 69 -19.15 -9.90 -16.22
CA LEU A 69 -19.39 -11.21 -15.62
C LEU A 69 -20.82 -11.73 -15.81
N THR A 70 -21.79 -10.84 -16.03
CA THR A 70 -23.22 -11.19 -16.09
C THR A 70 -23.74 -11.30 -17.52
N GLN A 71 -23.25 -10.48 -18.44
CA GLN A 71 -23.77 -10.39 -19.82
C GLN A 71 -22.94 -11.18 -20.84
N ASN A 72 -21.66 -11.43 -20.58
CA ASN A 72 -20.79 -12.17 -21.50
C ASN A 72 -20.56 -13.61 -21.02
N PRO A 73 -20.50 -14.60 -21.93
CA PRO A 73 -20.07 -15.94 -21.57
C PRO A 73 -18.62 -15.89 -21.06
N ILE A 74 -18.42 -16.35 -19.83
CA ILE A 74 -17.11 -16.33 -19.17
C ILE A 74 -16.18 -17.34 -19.85
N ASP A 75 -15.12 -16.85 -20.49
CA ASP A 75 -14.04 -17.68 -21.00
C ASP A 75 -13.14 -18.10 -19.84
N LEU A 76 -13.38 -19.31 -19.31
CA LEU A 76 -12.63 -19.86 -18.17
C LEU A 76 -11.12 -19.99 -18.44
N LEU A 77 -10.68 -20.04 -19.71
CA LEU A 77 -9.26 -20.08 -20.04
C LEU A 77 -8.59 -18.71 -19.84
N LYS A 78 -9.35 -17.62 -19.98
CA LYS A 78 -8.86 -16.23 -19.90
C LYS A 78 -9.32 -15.50 -18.65
N ILE A 79 -10.16 -16.12 -17.82
CA ILE A 79 -10.70 -15.48 -16.61
C ILE A 79 -9.60 -15.00 -15.65
N SER A 80 -8.46 -15.70 -15.59
CA SER A 80 -7.32 -15.29 -14.76
C SER A 80 -6.67 -14.00 -15.27
N ASP A 81 -6.54 -13.85 -16.59
CA ASP A 81 -5.95 -12.65 -17.20
C ASP A 81 -6.93 -11.48 -17.10
N GLN A 82 -8.22 -11.72 -17.37
CA GLN A 82 -9.29 -10.73 -17.18
C GLN A 82 -9.38 -10.27 -15.72
N PHE A 83 -9.18 -11.17 -14.76
CA PHE A 83 -9.17 -10.84 -13.34
C PHE A 83 -7.98 -9.97 -12.93
N LYS A 84 -6.78 -10.27 -13.44
CA LYS A 84 -5.60 -9.41 -13.23
C LYS A 84 -5.82 -8.02 -13.83
N GLU A 85 -6.39 -7.96 -15.02
CA GLU A 85 -6.69 -6.70 -15.71
C GLU A 85 -7.76 -5.88 -14.96
N HIS A 86 -8.88 -6.50 -14.58
CA HIS A 86 -9.92 -5.86 -13.75
C HIS A 86 -9.35 -5.35 -12.43
N SER A 87 -8.49 -6.14 -11.76
CA SER A 87 -7.83 -5.74 -10.52
C SER A 87 -6.90 -4.54 -10.73
N ARG A 88 -6.15 -4.50 -11.84
CA ARG A 88 -5.26 -3.38 -12.19
C ARG A 88 -6.03 -2.07 -12.42
N TYR A 89 -7.17 -2.12 -13.11
CA TYR A 89 -8.00 -0.93 -13.31
C TYR A 89 -8.55 -0.37 -11.99
N LEU A 90 -8.90 -1.25 -11.06
CA LEU A 90 -9.38 -0.84 -9.75
C LEU A 90 -8.30 -0.18 -8.88
N ILE A 91 -7.00 -0.39 -9.11
CA ILE A 91 -5.93 0.26 -8.33
C ILE A 91 -6.07 1.78 -8.39
N LYS A 92 -6.17 2.34 -9.60
CA LYS A 92 -6.23 3.79 -9.79
C LYS A 92 -7.51 4.39 -9.21
N ASP A 93 -8.64 3.76 -9.48
CA ASP A 93 -9.95 4.30 -9.10
C ASP A 93 -10.25 4.09 -7.60
N LEU A 94 -9.73 3.01 -7.01
CA LEU A 94 -9.74 2.81 -5.56
C LEU A 94 -8.81 3.78 -4.86
N GLY A 95 -7.61 4.02 -5.39
CA GLY A 95 -6.68 5.02 -4.86
C GLY A 95 -7.31 6.41 -4.81
N HIS A 96 -7.87 6.87 -5.92
CA HIS A 96 -8.57 8.15 -5.99
C HIS A 96 -9.73 8.24 -4.99
N MET A 97 -10.54 7.18 -4.84
CA MET A 97 -11.62 7.15 -3.84
C MET A 97 -11.06 7.32 -2.43
N LEU A 98 -9.96 6.64 -2.11
CA LEU A 98 -9.34 6.63 -0.79
C LEU A 98 -8.59 7.92 -0.45
N ASP A 99 -8.18 8.69 -1.44
CA ASP A 99 -7.56 10.01 -1.24
C ASP A 99 -8.58 11.08 -0.87
N ILE A 100 -9.84 10.92 -1.28
CA ILE A 100 -10.93 11.88 -1.04
C ILE A 100 -11.93 11.42 0.03
N THR A 101 -11.78 10.20 0.56
CA THR A 101 -12.79 9.58 1.43
C THR A 101 -12.18 9.11 2.75
N THR A 102 -12.68 9.66 3.87
CA THR A 102 -12.40 9.18 5.23
C THR A 102 -13.47 8.17 5.67
N PRO A 103 -13.24 7.37 6.73
CA PRO A 103 -14.23 6.43 7.27
C PRO A 103 -15.58 7.07 7.61
N ALA A 104 -15.58 8.31 8.11
CA ALA A 104 -16.80 9.06 8.43
C ALA A 104 -17.56 9.48 7.16
N VAL A 105 -16.84 9.99 6.15
CA VAL A 105 -17.43 10.34 4.84
C VAL A 105 -17.95 9.09 4.13
N PHE A 106 -17.23 7.97 4.22
CA PHE A 106 -17.66 6.68 3.67
C PHE A 106 -18.93 6.16 4.34
N LYS A 107 -18.99 6.16 5.69
CA LYS A 107 -20.18 5.76 6.44
C LYS A 107 -21.38 6.64 6.06
N THR A 108 -21.18 7.94 5.94
CA THR A 108 -22.23 8.89 5.52
C THR A 108 -22.68 8.65 4.07
N ALA A 109 -21.76 8.33 3.16
CA ALA A 109 -22.06 7.98 1.77
C ALA A 109 -22.87 6.67 1.67
N ILE A 110 -22.54 5.66 2.47
CA ILE A 110 -23.29 4.40 2.52
C ILE A 110 -24.63 4.58 3.25
N GLU A 111 -24.72 5.44 4.25
CA GLU A 111 -25.98 5.82 4.87
C GLU A 111 -26.91 6.53 3.89
N LYS A 112 -26.39 7.40 3.01
CA LYS A 112 -27.15 7.98 1.88
C LYS A 112 -27.61 6.93 0.86
N LEU A 113 -26.93 5.78 0.77
CA LEU A 113 -27.28 4.67 -0.11
C LEU A 113 -28.40 3.80 0.50
N ASN A 114 -28.37 3.59 1.82
CA ASN A 114 -29.34 2.79 2.58
C ASN A 114 -30.60 3.59 2.95
N ALA A 115 -30.45 4.88 3.21
CA ALA A 115 -31.59 5.79 3.32
C ALA A 115 -32.11 6.02 1.91
N ALA A 116 -33.25 5.40 1.59
CA ALA A 116 -34.02 5.69 0.39
C ALA A 116 -34.51 7.16 0.41
N ILE A 117 -33.61 8.12 0.21
CA ILE A 117 -33.96 9.51 0.02
C ILE A 117 -34.10 9.72 -1.47
N VAL A 118 -35.36 9.59 -1.90
CA VAL A 118 -35.92 10.30 -3.04
C VAL A 118 -35.36 11.71 -3.01
N PHE A 119 -34.49 12.07 -3.96
CA PHE A 119 -34.16 13.47 -4.18
C PHE A 119 -35.47 14.19 -4.53
N PRO A 120 -35.98 15.11 -3.70
CA PRO A 120 -37.01 16.02 -4.19
C PRO A 120 -36.32 16.84 -5.27
N LYS A 121 -36.83 16.77 -6.50
CA LYS A 121 -36.61 17.84 -7.47
C LYS A 121 -37.30 19.09 -6.94
N GLU A 122 -36.65 19.82 -6.05
CA GLU A 122 -37.06 21.19 -5.74
C GLU A 122 -36.06 22.14 -6.39
N GLU A 123 -36.52 22.76 -7.48
CA GLU A 123 -35.94 23.98 -8.02
C GLU A 123 -35.90 25.03 -6.90
N ILE A 124 -34.71 25.38 -6.44
CA ILE A 124 -34.54 26.46 -5.47
C ILE A 124 -34.89 27.77 -6.17
N LYS A 125 -36.12 28.26 -5.98
CA LYS A 125 -36.47 29.67 -6.25
C LYS A 125 -35.97 30.51 -5.08
N ILE A 126 -34.80 31.13 -5.24
CA ILE A 126 -34.24 32.06 -4.27
C ILE A 126 -34.96 33.41 -4.45
N ASP A 127 -35.76 33.82 -3.47
CA ASP A 127 -36.28 35.20 -3.35
C ASP A 127 -35.34 36.00 -2.43
N LEU A 128 -34.60 36.93 -3.04
CA LEU A 128 -33.52 37.73 -2.41
C LEU A 128 -34.04 38.96 -1.65
N SER A 129 -35.33 39.06 -1.37
CA SER A 129 -35.93 40.29 -0.80
C SER A 129 -35.90 40.41 0.73
N LYS A 130 -35.30 39.47 1.47
CA LYS A 130 -35.27 39.49 2.95
C LYS A 130 -33.87 39.35 3.56
N ARG A 131 -32.94 40.23 3.18
CA ARG A 131 -31.67 40.39 3.90
C ARG A 131 -31.77 41.61 4.83
N ILE A 132 -31.82 41.38 6.13
CA ILE A 132 -31.59 42.40 7.16
C ILE A 132 -30.09 42.31 7.52
N PRO A 133 -29.33 43.41 7.50
CA PRO A 133 -27.95 43.42 7.97
C PRO A 133 -27.90 43.67 9.48
N GLU A 134 -27.25 42.80 10.24
CA GLU A 134 -26.83 43.10 11.62
C GLU A 134 -25.30 43.18 11.68
N GLU A 135 -24.82 44.23 12.35
CA GLU A 135 -23.42 44.60 12.59
C GLU A 135 -22.94 43.96 13.92
N ASP A 136 -21.86 43.17 13.85
CA ASP A 136 -20.79 42.83 14.84
C ASP A 136 -21.10 42.51 16.34
N PRO A 137 -20.15 41.89 17.10
CA PRO A 137 -19.14 40.88 16.78
C PRO A 137 -19.20 39.66 17.75
N PHE A 138 -18.74 38.50 17.29
CA PHE A 138 -18.70 37.25 18.07
C PHE A 138 -17.61 37.33 19.17
N ILE A 139 -18.02 37.24 20.43
CA ILE A 139 -17.12 37.09 21.59
C ILE A 139 -16.58 35.65 21.59
N LYS A 140 -15.26 35.48 21.47
CA LYS A 140 -14.58 34.18 21.58
C LYS A 140 -14.72 33.62 23.00
N SER A 141 -15.17 32.37 23.12
CA SER A 141 -15.26 31.66 24.40
C SER A 141 -13.97 30.91 24.72
N GLU A 142 -13.59 30.80 26.00
CA GLU A 142 -12.43 30.07 26.54
C GLU A 142 -12.26 28.62 26.03
N THR A 143 -13.31 28.02 25.45
CA THR A 143 -13.25 26.69 24.81
C THR A 143 -12.48 26.68 23.49
N GLU A 144 -12.29 27.83 22.83
CA GLU A 144 -11.46 27.96 21.62
C GLU A 144 -9.97 27.96 21.96
N GLU A 145 -9.55 28.56 23.07
CA GLU A 145 -8.14 28.57 23.51
C GLU A 145 -7.66 27.17 23.93
N ILE A 146 -8.55 26.35 24.47
CA ILE A 146 -8.25 24.94 24.82
C ILE A 146 -8.12 24.09 23.55
N LYS A 147 -8.89 24.37 22.50
CA LYS A 147 -8.75 23.67 21.20
C LYS A 147 -7.48 24.10 20.46
N GLU A 148 -7.12 25.38 20.47
CA GLU A 148 -5.85 25.83 19.88
C GLU A 148 -4.65 25.15 20.55
N ASN A 149 -4.60 25.09 21.88
CA ASN A 149 -3.49 24.44 22.58
C ASN A 149 -3.41 22.91 22.40
N ILE A 150 -4.52 22.24 22.05
CA ILE A 150 -4.50 20.81 21.72
C ILE A 150 -3.98 20.60 20.29
N ILE A 151 -4.37 21.46 19.34
CA ILE A 151 -3.91 21.40 17.94
C ILE A 151 -2.40 21.73 17.84
N PHE A 152 -1.89 22.67 18.64
CA PHE A 152 -0.46 23.00 18.65
C PHE A 152 0.44 21.99 19.40
N SER A 153 -0.10 20.86 19.85
CA SER A 153 0.67 19.72 20.37
C SER A 153 0.80 18.56 19.36
N GLU A 154 0.60 18.85 18.07
CA GLU A 154 0.80 17.97 16.91
C GLU A 154 2.28 17.75 16.54
N ASP A 155 3.17 17.54 17.51
CA ASP A 155 4.56 17.14 17.25
C ASP A 155 4.71 15.63 16.96
N ILE A 156 3.61 14.91 16.71
CA ILE A 156 3.61 13.45 16.46
C ILE A 156 3.29 13.09 15.00
N GLU A 157 2.66 13.97 14.20
CA GLU A 157 2.18 13.60 12.85
C GLU A 157 3.17 13.88 11.69
N ASN A 158 4.24 14.67 11.91
CA ASN A 158 5.17 15.07 10.84
C ASN A 158 6.26 14.04 10.48
N GLU A 159 6.65 13.15 11.40
CA GLU A 159 7.75 12.19 11.14
C GLU A 159 7.38 11.16 10.07
N ASP A 160 6.13 10.68 10.08
CA ASP A 160 5.71 9.57 9.22
C ASP A 160 5.51 10.02 7.76
N GLU A 161 4.96 11.21 7.50
CA GLU A 161 4.83 11.76 6.14
C GLU A 161 6.20 12.04 5.46
N GLU A 162 7.16 12.59 6.20
CA GLU A 162 8.52 12.83 5.72
C GLU A 162 9.26 11.50 5.44
N LEU A 163 9.01 10.48 6.28
CA LEU A 163 9.47 9.10 6.10
C LEU A 163 8.93 8.45 4.81
N ILE A 164 7.67 8.71 4.44
CA ILE A 164 7.06 8.18 3.20
C ILE A 164 7.72 8.80 1.97
N GLN A 165 7.85 10.13 1.95
CA GLN A 165 8.42 10.86 0.80
C GLN A 165 9.90 10.49 0.56
N LYS A 166 10.65 10.24 1.63
CA LYS A 166 12.06 9.85 1.56
C LYS A 166 12.26 8.34 1.41
N PHE A 167 11.20 7.52 1.43
CA PHE A 167 11.32 6.07 1.46
C PHE A 167 12.04 5.51 0.22
N GLU A 168 11.55 5.81 -0.98
CA GLU A 168 12.15 5.33 -2.22
C GLU A 168 13.64 5.74 -2.37
N PRO A 169 14.03 7.03 -2.21
CA PRO A 169 15.44 7.41 -2.32
C PRO A 169 16.30 6.80 -1.20
N THR A 170 15.76 6.60 0.01
CA THR A 170 16.48 5.97 1.13
C THR A 170 16.73 4.48 0.88
N ILE A 171 15.76 3.77 0.32
CA ILE A 171 15.88 2.35 -0.02
C ILE A 171 16.80 2.14 -1.22
N LEU A 172 16.68 2.96 -2.27
CA LEU A 172 17.45 2.79 -3.51
C LEU A 172 18.87 3.35 -3.44
N GLY A 173 19.10 4.39 -2.63
CA GLY A 173 20.39 5.06 -2.46
C GLY A 173 21.58 4.11 -2.22
N PRO A 174 21.51 3.18 -1.25
CA PRO A 174 22.63 2.30 -0.95
C PRO A 174 22.82 1.13 -1.93
N ILE A 175 21.86 0.84 -2.83
CA ILE A 175 21.91 -0.36 -3.66
C ILE A 175 23.10 -0.38 -4.63
N LYS A 176 23.31 0.70 -5.39
CA LYS A 176 24.41 0.79 -6.36
C LYS A 176 25.78 0.84 -5.68
N PRO A 177 25.99 1.64 -4.61
CA PRO A 177 27.21 1.57 -3.83
C PRO A 177 27.49 0.18 -3.26
N LEU A 178 26.47 -0.51 -2.74
CA LEU A 178 26.62 -1.87 -2.21
C LEU A 178 26.97 -2.89 -3.31
N ASP A 179 26.36 -2.83 -4.50
CA ASP A 179 26.77 -3.71 -5.62
C ASP A 179 28.25 -3.52 -5.99
N ASN A 180 28.78 -2.30 -5.88
CA ASN A 180 30.21 -2.06 -6.08
C ASN A 180 31.06 -2.71 -4.98
N VAL A 181 30.63 -2.67 -3.71
CA VAL A 181 31.28 -3.41 -2.63
C VAL A 181 31.28 -4.91 -2.91
N LEU A 182 30.15 -5.47 -3.34
CA LEU A 182 30.05 -6.90 -3.72
C LEU A 182 31.00 -7.26 -4.87
N LYS A 183 31.22 -6.34 -5.83
CA LYS A 183 32.22 -6.51 -6.90
C LYS A 183 33.64 -6.54 -6.35
N LYS A 184 34.02 -5.62 -5.45
CA LYS A 184 35.34 -5.63 -4.79
C LYS A 184 35.57 -6.93 -4.02
N ILE A 185 34.58 -7.37 -3.24
CA ILE A 185 34.64 -8.62 -2.49
C ILE A 185 34.86 -9.82 -3.44
N SER A 186 34.23 -9.81 -4.62
CA SER A 186 34.44 -10.86 -5.63
C SER A 186 35.88 -10.93 -6.14
N ASN A 187 36.62 -9.82 -6.05
CA ASN A 187 38.03 -9.70 -6.41
C ASN A 187 38.97 -9.90 -5.20
N ASN A 188 38.45 -10.43 -4.08
CA ASN A 188 39.14 -10.60 -2.79
C ASN A 188 39.58 -9.28 -2.11
N GLU A 189 39.01 -8.14 -2.51
CA GLU A 189 39.21 -6.85 -1.87
C GLU A 189 38.10 -6.63 -0.83
N ILE A 190 38.33 -7.11 0.40
CA ILE A 190 37.36 -7.02 1.49
C ILE A 190 37.73 -5.87 2.42
N ASP A 191 36.85 -4.85 2.44
CA ASP A 191 36.87 -3.78 3.43
C ASP A 191 35.81 -4.03 4.50
N TYR A 192 36.26 -4.30 5.72
CA TYR A 192 35.37 -4.63 6.83
C TYR A 192 34.59 -3.42 7.37
N GLU A 193 35.09 -2.20 7.19
CA GLU A 193 34.36 -0.99 7.57
C GLU A 193 33.20 -0.72 6.59
N GLU A 194 33.43 -0.92 5.28
CA GLU A 194 32.36 -0.88 4.28
C GLU A 194 31.29 -1.95 4.57
N LEU A 195 31.68 -3.17 4.94
CA LEU A 195 30.74 -4.24 5.31
C LEU A 195 29.84 -3.85 6.49
N ILE A 196 30.42 -3.33 7.58
CA ILE A 196 29.66 -2.92 8.77
C ILE A 196 28.70 -1.78 8.43
N LYS A 197 29.20 -0.77 7.70
CA LYS A 197 28.40 0.38 7.28
C LYS A 197 27.17 -0.05 6.48
N TYR A 198 27.34 -0.87 5.45
CA TYR A 198 26.22 -1.32 4.63
C TYR A 198 25.33 -2.35 5.35
N ALA A 199 25.87 -3.14 6.27
CA ALA A 199 25.06 -4.00 7.12
C ALA A 199 24.08 -3.19 7.98
N GLN A 200 24.56 -2.10 8.59
CA GLN A 200 23.71 -1.20 9.38
C GLN A 200 22.65 -0.51 8.52
N ILE A 201 23.06 0.09 7.39
CA ILE A 201 22.11 0.75 6.48
C ILE A 201 21.02 -0.22 6.00
N MET A 202 21.39 -1.46 5.71
CA MET A 202 20.43 -2.48 5.28
C MET A 202 19.51 -2.91 6.42
N ASP A 203 19.98 -2.98 7.67
CA ASP A 203 19.11 -3.28 8.82
C ASP A 203 18.13 -2.14 9.10
N ASP A 204 18.60 -0.90 9.05
CA ASP A 204 17.77 0.30 9.18
C ASP A 204 16.69 0.35 8.08
N ASN A 205 17.07 0.05 6.84
CA ASN A 205 16.15 -0.05 5.71
C ASN A 205 15.15 -1.22 5.86
N ALA A 206 15.55 -2.31 6.52
CA ALA A 206 14.66 -3.43 6.82
C ALA A 206 13.61 -3.04 7.86
N ALA A 207 14.01 -2.32 8.91
CA ALA A 207 13.12 -1.79 9.94
C ALA A 207 12.15 -0.76 9.34
N LEU A 208 12.66 0.15 8.51
CA LEU A 208 11.87 1.13 7.78
C LEU A 208 10.83 0.48 6.87
N SER A 209 11.24 -0.51 6.07
CA SER A 209 10.33 -1.26 5.19
C SER A 209 9.23 -1.98 5.97
N ARG A 210 9.55 -2.54 7.14
CA ARG A 210 8.57 -3.18 8.03
C ARG A 210 7.61 -2.18 8.68
N LYS A 211 8.11 -1.04 9.17
CA LYS A 211 7.28 0.05 9.74
C LYS A 211 6.21 0.49 8.74
N ILE A 212 6.54 0.42 7.46
CA ILE A 212 5.68 0.82 6.34
C ILE A 212 4.79 -0.33 5.82
N GLY A 213 5.05 -1.58 6.19
CA GLY A 213 4.26 -2.75 5.78
C GLY A 213 4.77 -3.49 4.53
N PHE A 214 5.98 -3.17 4.03
CA PHE A 214 6.61 -3.89 2.92
C PHE A 214 7.43 -5.09 3.42
N GLU A 215 6.76 -6.21 3.71
CA GLU A 215 7.40 -7.41 4.27
C GLU A 215 8.47 -8.03 3.35
N ILE A 216 8.21 -8.08 2.03
CA ILE A 216 9.20 -8.59 1.06
C ILE A 216 10.46 -7.72 1.09
N LEU A 217 10.32 -6.39 1.06
CA LEU A 217 11.46 -5.48 1.13
C LEU A 217 12.19 -5.62 2.46
N SER A 218 11.47 -5.71 3.58
CA SER A 218 12.08 -5.92 4.89
C SER A 218 12.91 -7.21 4.92
N GLY A 219 12.35 -8.31 4.38
CA GLY A 219 13.04 -9.59 4.26
C GLY A 219 14.33 -9.50 3.46
N MET A 220 14.29 -8.90 2.26
CA MET A 220 15.46 -8.78 1.40
C MET A 220 16.59 -7.98 2.05
N HIS A 221 16.27 -6.83 2.64
CA HIS A 221 17.24 -5.99 3.33
C HIS A 221 17.87 -6.72 4.54
N ARG A 222 17.06 -7.45 5.31
CA ARG A 222 17.53 -8.22 6.46
C ARG A 222 18.43 -9.38 6.08
N ILE A 223 18.15 -10.07 4.96
CA ILE A 223 19.02 -11.12 4.40
C ILE A 223 20.38 -10.52 4.03
N VAL A 224 20.39 -9.38 3.35
CA VAL A 224 21.62 -8.68 2.96
C VAL A 224 22.42 -8.26 4.19
N SER A 225 21.80 -7.56 5.14
CA SER A 225 22.46 -7.13 6.38
C SER A 225 23.10 -8.31 7.12
N LYS A 226 22.33 -9.38 7.33
CA LYS A 226 22.81 -10.58 8.02
C LYS A 226 23.98 -11.23 7.29
N ALA A 227 23.92 -11.37 5.97
CA ALA A 227 25.01 -11.94 5.19
C ALA A 227 26.30 -11.09 5.29
N LEU A 228 26.20 -9.76 5.24
CA LEU A 228 27.37 -8.88 5.38
C LEU A 228 28.03 -9.03 6.77
N ILE A 229 27.24 -9.14 7.84
CA ILE A 229 27.74 -9.42 9.19
C ILE A 229 28.44 -10.78 9.26
N LEU A 230 27.85 -11.83 8.68
CA LEU A 230 28.45 -13.16 8.67
C LEU A 230 29.77 -13.20 7.87
N ILE A 231 29.86 -12.46 6.75
CA ILE A 231 31.11 -12.30 5.99
C ILE A 231 32.16 -11.59 6.86
N LYS A 232 31.77 -10.52 7.54
CA LYS A 232 32.67 -9.76 8.43
C LYS A 232 33.18 -10.61 9.60
N ASN A 233 32.33 -11.46 10.18
CA ASN A 233 32.71 -12.40 11.23
C ASN A 233 33.46 -13.65 10.71
N ARG A 234 33.63 -13.78 9.38
CA ARG A 234 34.23 -14.95 8.70
C ARG A 234 33.44 -16.26 8.88
N GLU A 235 32.16 -16.16 9.24
CA GLU A 235 31.23 -17.29 9.33
C GLU A 235 30.62 -17.66 7.97
N LEU A 236 30.70 -16.74 7.01
CA LEU A 236 30.26 -16.95 5.63
C LEU A 236 31.38 -16.58 4.65
N MET A 237 31.86 -17.54 3.87
CA MET A 237 32.81 -17.25 2.80
C MET A 237 32.09 -16.56 1.63
N PRO A 238 32.57 -15.37 1.17
CA PRO A 238 31.92 -14.63 0.10
C PRO A 238 32.30 -15.16 -1.30
N GLY A 239 32.02 -16.44 -1.54
CA GLY A 239 32.21 -17.06 -2.85
C GLY A 239 31.22 -16.53 -3.89
N LYS A 240 31.46 -16.88 -5.16
CA LYS A 240 30.62 -16.47 -6.30
C LYS A 240 29.12 -16.70 -6.06
N GLU A 241 28.74 -17.84 -5.48
CA GLU A 241 27.34 -18.15 -5.16
C GLU A 241 26.73 -17.15 -4.16
N VAL A 242 27.46 -16.84 -3.07
CA VAL A 242 27.01 -15.92 -2.03
C VAL A 242 26.83 -14.51 -2.59
N ILE A 243 27.77 -14.06 -3.42
CA ILE A 243 27.67 -12.74 -4.08
C ILE A 243 26.48 -12.67 -5.03
N GLU A 244 26.25 -13.72 -5.82
CA GLU A 244 25.10 -13.77 -6.73
C GLU A 244 23.76 -13.86 -6.00
N ASN A 245 23.70 -14.49 -4.82
CA ASN A 245 22.52 -14.48 -3.97
C ASN A 245 22.27 -13.10 -3.37
N LEU A 246 23.32 -12.42 -2.90
CA LEU A 246 23.24 -11.02 -2.43
C LEU A 246 22.74 -10.08 -3.53
N ARG A 247 23.25 -10.23 -4.76
CA ARG A 247 22.78 -9.47 -5.93
C ARG A 247 21.33 -9.77 -6.26
N ALA A 248 20.87 -11.01 -6.14
CA ALA A 248 19.46 -11.35 -6.32
C ALA A 248 18.57 -10.56 -5.34
N CYS A 249 18.96 -10.44 -4.07
CA CYS A 249 18.25 -9.60 -3.10
C CYS A 249 18.20 -8.13 -3.55
N LEU A 250 19.32 -7.58 -4.05
CA LEU A 250 19.36 -6.19 -4.54
C LEU A 250 18.46 -5.98 -5.78
N ILE A 251 18.40 -6.96 -6.69
CA ILE A 251 17.52 -6.92 -7.86
C ILE A 251 16.06 -6.92 -7.44
N VAL A 252 15.68 -7.78 -6.48
CA VAL A 252 14.31 -7.83 -5.93
C VAL A 252 13.95 -6.49 -5.30
N ILE A 253 14.83 -5.89 -4.47
CA ILE A 253 14.59 -4.58 -3.87
C ILE A 253 14.32 -3.52 -4.95
N VAL A 254 15.18 -3.44 -5.96
CA VAL A 254 15.03 -2.44 -7.04
C VAL A 254 13.75 -2.66 -7.85
N ALA A 255 13.42 -3.92 -8.17
CA ALA A 255 12.26 -4.25 -8.96
C ALA A 255 10.95 -3.95 -8.23
N VAL A 256 10.87 -4.32 -6.95
CA VAL A 256 9.70 -4.09 -6.10
C VAL A 256 9.49 -2.59 -5.87
N VAL A 257 10.55 -1.82 -5.59
CA VAL A 257 10.43 -0.37 -5.36
C VAL A 257 10.08 0.39 -6.65
N ARG A 258 10.65 0.01 -7.79
CA ARG A 258 10.41 0.70 -9.07
C ARG A 258 9.14 0.24 -9.81
N GLY A 259 8.39 -0.71 -9.24
CA GLY A 259 7.14 -1.22 -9.83
C GLY A 259 7.29 -1.74 -11.26
N LYS A 260 8.46 -2.31 -11.62
CA LYS A 260 8.68 -2.79 -12.98
C LYS A 260 8.03 -4.16 -13.18
N ASP A 261 7.31 -4.34 -14.30
CA ASP A 261 6.77 -5.64 -14.78
C ASP A 261 7.90 -6.60 -15.23
N VAL A 262 8.89 -6.84 -14.37
CA VAL A 262 9.96 -7.80 -14.60
C VAL A 262 9.63 -9.05 -13.78
N ASP A 263 9.72 -10.22 -14.41
CA ASP A 263 9.58 -11.48 -13.68
C ASP A 263 10.75 -11.63 -12.68
N ILE A 264 10.43 -11.42 -11.40
CA ILE A 264 11.39 -11.53 -10.30
C ILE A 264 11.33 -12.87 -9.57
N ASN A 265 10.44 -13.79 -9.96
CA ASN A 265 10.21 -15.02 -9.20
C ASN A 265 11.49 -15.85 -9.03
N SER A 266 12.32 -15.92 -10.08
CA SER A 266 13.61 -16.60 -10.03
C SER A 266 14.58 -15.99 -9.02
N TYR A 267 14.62 -14.66 -8.91
CA TYR A 267 15.46 -13.94 -7.95
C TYR A 267 14.90 -13.99 -6.53
N LEU A 268 13.58 -13.92 -6.38
CA LEU A 268 12.89 -14.04 -5.11
C LEU A 268 13.13 -15.41 -4.48
N ASN A 269 12.91 -16.49 -5.23
CA ASN A 269 13.15 -17.86 -4.76
C ASN A 269 14.62 -18.05 -4.34
N LYS A 270 15.55 -17.54 -5.15
CA LYS A 270 16.99 -17.59 -4.84
C LYS A 270 17.35 -16.84 -3.56
N ALA A 271 16.73 -15.68 -3.33
CA ALA A 271 16.92 -14.88 -2.12
C ALA A 271 16.32 -15.57 -0.88
N GLU A 272 15.13 -16.16 -0.99
CA GLU A 272 14.48 -16.91 0.09
C GLU A 272 15.28 -18.16 0.49
N GLU A 273 15.71 -18.95 -0.49
CA GLU A 273 16.60 -20.11 -0.26
C GLU A 273 17.88 -19.68 0.45
N PHE A 274 18.49 -18.57 0.02
CA PHE A 274 19.67 -18.03 0.66
C PHE A 274 19.38 -17.59 2.10
N GLY A 275 18.28 -16.88 2.35
CA GLY A 275 17.83 -16.50 3.70
C GLY A 275 17.68 -17.70 4.64
N ASN A 276 17.10 -18.79 4.13
CA ASN A 276 16.96 -20.06 4.86
C ASN A 276 18.34 -20.67 5.18
N LYS A 277 19.28 -20.71 4.22
CA LYS A 277 20.65 -21.16 4.46
C LYS A 277 21.31 -20.33 5.58
N LEU A 278 21.19 -19.00 5.55
CA LEU A 278 21.74 -18.13 6.60
C LEU A 278 21.11 -18.36 7.99
N ALA A 279 19.85 -18.81 8.06
CA ALA A 279 19.20 -19.15 9.32
C ALA A 279 19.88 -20.35 10.01
N THR A 280 20.31 -21.35 9.22
CA THR A 280 20.96 -22.56 9.74
C THR A 280 22.37 -22.33 10.31
N ILE A 281 23.08 -21.30 9.84
CA ILE A 281 24.42 -20.94 10.34
C ILE A 281 24.35 -20.55 11.84
N LYS A 282 23.21 -20.04 12.31
CA LYS A 282 22.97 -19.64 13.70
C LYS A 282 22.73 -20.81 14.67
N SER A 283 22.47 -22.02 14.17
CA SER A 283 22.07 -23.18 15.01
C SER A 283 23.24 -23.92 15.67
N LYS A 284 24.48 -23.42 15.55
CA LYS A 284 25.67 -24.04 16.14
C LYS A 284 26.10 -23.49 17.50
N GLU A 285 25.40 -22.51 18.05
CA GLU A 285 25.60 -22.03 19.42
C GLU A 285 24.44 -22.44 20.32
N SER A 286 24.43 -23.70 20.76
CA SER A 286 23.66 -24.19 21.90
C SER A 286 24.22 -25.54 22.34
N TYR A 287 25.34 -25.52 23.06
CA TYR A 287 25.75 -26.52 24.06
C TYR A 287 26.66 -25.86 25.08
#